data_AF-A0A2P5YJJ4-F1
#
_entry.id   AF-A0A2P5YJJ4-F1
#
_cell.length_a   1.000
_cell.length_b   1.000
_cell.length_c   1.000
_cell.angle_alpha   90.00
_cell.angle_beta   90.00
_cell.angle_gamma   90.00
#
_symmetry.space_group_name_H-M   'P 1'
#
loop_
_entity.id
_entity.type
_entity.pdbx_description
1 polymer ?
#
loop_
_entity_poly.entity_id
_entity_poly.type
_entity_poly.pdbx_seq_one_letter_code
_entity_poly.pdbx_strand_id
1 'polypeptide(L)'
;MTQLLHQRIWAFPENQTSSARAEFADIGKWIQLNAASARYSYNPILRWNPQVEDYFIKAYGSLHFAQISKALTRPSCYSCIRVNTLKSTSDAVIEKLQEIMRKSGPQNDVVGINWKENKPSNDIDLDMVEKQSSLQNESITKCQIPGLEYVVFVKGSGPHEIDYGYLPDKPPKEVLVSRKCAEAVLRGAQVYVPGIMACSSHVEEGDLVAVSVAVEQPFPDGGWGLGITRGTVLQGLPTPYHFERNGLYIGQGTTMLSRAGIFRASQGIAVDMNNRVFKLPSFYDVLEGEIFLQNLPSIIAAHALVQVPRYSRGLNLRPWSWNQGFNKLSGTNSDPQKGERILDMCAAPGGKTTAIAILMKDEGEVIAADRSHNKLILLIHYSLHTNAVNIICITDTYISMLLRGYLSET
;
A
#
# COMPACT_ATOMS: atom_id res chain seq x y z
N MET A 1 -51.09 3.75 -36.13
CA MET A 1 -50.31 4.21 -34.97
C MET A 1 -49.14 3.24 -34.80
N THR A 2 -48.04 3.43 -35.55
CA THR A 2 -46.80 4.15 -35.16
C THR A 2 -46.02 3.42 -34.06
N GLN A 3 -44.84 2.84 -34.38
CA GLN A 3 -43.48 3.40 -34.23
C GLN A 3 -42.84 2.90 -32.92
N LEU A 4 -41.55 2.59 -32.75
CA LEU A 4 -40.30 2.95 -33.40
C LEU A 4 -39.25 1.89 -33.01
N LEU A 5 -38.67 1.15 -33.96
CA LEU A 5 -37.40 0.43 -33.81
C LEU A 5 -36.90 0.09 -35.22
N HIS A 6 -35.97 0.90 -35.72
CA HIS A 6 -34.89 0.60 -36.69
C HIS A 6 -34.55 1.83 -37.52
N GLN A 7 -33.25 1.97 -37.79
CA GLN A 7 -32.59 2.95 -38.67
C GLN A 7 -32.30 4.34 -38.07
N ARG A 8 -31.09 4.47 -37.52
CA ARG A 8 -30.27 5.67 -37.76
C ARG A 8 -29.06 5.26 -38.58
N ILE A 9 -29.33 5.08 -39.87
CA ILE A 9 -28.33 5.19 -40.92
C ILE A 9 -27.95 6.68 -40.95
N TRP A 10 -26.71 7.01 -40.63
CA TRP A 10 -26.17 8.33 -40.95
C TRP A 10 -25.97 8.37 -42.46
N ALA A 11 -26.91 8.97 -43.18
CA ALA A 11 -26.74 9.36 -44.56
C ALA A 11 -25.70 10.51 -44.61
N PHE A 12 -24.59 10.29 -45.32
CA PHE A 12 -23.66 11.36 -45.66
C PHE A 12 -24.31 12.24 -46.75
N PRO A 13 -24.35 13.57 -46.60
CA PRO A 13 -24.59 14.43 -47.75
C PRO A 13 -23.31 14.44 -48.60
N GLU A 14 -23.40 13.92 -49.83
CA GLU A 14 -22.43 14.23 -50.86
C GLU A 14 -22.50 15.73 -51.18
N ASN A 15 -21.32 16.34 -51.32
CA ASN A 15 -21.05 17.76 -51.60
C ASN A 15 -21.16 18.74 -50.42
N GLN A 16 -20.14 18.73 -49.55
CA GLN A 16 -19.66 19.95 -48.89
C GLN A 16 -18.13 20.02 -48.88
N THR A 17 -17.66 21.26 -48.93
CA THR A 17 -16.35 21.79 -49.30
C THR A 17 -15.17 21.29 -48.45
N SER A 18 -13.97 21.40 -49.02
CA SER A 18 -12.68 20.98 -48.46
C SER A 18 -12.30 21.60 -47.10
N SER A 19 -13.00 22.63 -46.61
CA SER A 19 -12.75 23.21 -45.28
C SER A 19 -13.46 22.48 -44.13
N ALA A 20 -14.62 21.85 -44.37
CA ALA A 20 -15.33 21.11 -43.33
C ALA A 20 -14.58 19.83 -42.92
N ARG A 21 -13.85 19.19 -43.84
CA ARG A 21 -12.98 18.04 -43.53
C ARG A 21 -11.83 18.39 -42.57
N ALA A 22 -11.34 19.63 -42.58
CA ALA A 22 -10.30 20.08 -41.66
C ALA A 22 -10.85 20.31 -40.24
N GLU A 23 -12.04 20.92 -40.11
CA GLU A 23 -12.68 21.12 -38.80
C GLU A 23 -13.15 19.81 -38.14
N PHE A 24 -13.66 18.84 -38.90
CA PHE A 24 -13.99 17.51 -38.36
C PHE A 24 -12.73 16.71 -37.99
N ALA A 25 -11.60 16.90 -38.68
CA ALA A 25 -10.32 16.31 -38.30
C ALA A 25 -9.78 16.93 -37.01
N ASP A 26 -9.94 18.24 -36.79
CA ASP A 26 -9.52 18.91 -35.55
C ASP A 26 -10.40 18.54 -34.36
N ILE A 27 -11.72 18.37 -34.54
CA ILE A 27 -12.61 17.86 -33.47
C ILE A 27 -12.27 16.39 -33.16
N GLY A 28 -12.01 15.57 -34.18
CA GLY A 28 -11.55 14.19 -34.00
C GLY A 28 -10.22 14.10 -33.24
N LYS A 29 -9.28 15.00 -33.57
CA LYS A 29 -7.97 15.13 -32.91
C LYS A 29 -8.13 15.64 -31.48
N TRP A 30 -9.05 16.58 -31.23
CA TRP A 30 -9.36 17.11 -29.90
C TRP A 30 -10.04 16.06 -28.99
N ILE A 31 -10.93 15.23 -29.54
CA ILE A 31 -11.53 14.09 -28.83
C ILE A 31 -10.48 13.01 -28.55
N GLN A 32 -9.58 12.72 -29.49
CA GLN A 32 -8.46 11.78 -29.28
C GLN A 32 -7.46 12.29 -28.24
N LEU A 33 -7.12 13.57 -28.26
CA LEU A 33 -6.24 14.24 -27.29
C LEU A 33 -6.84 14.21 -25.87
N ASN A 34 -8.15 14.48 -25.74
CA ASN A 34 -8.85 14.42 -24.44
C ASN A 34 -9.05 12.98 -23.94
N ALA A 35 -9.29 12.01 -24.85
CA ALA A 35 -9.36 10.59 -24.49
C ALA A 35 -8.01 10.02 -24.04
N ALA A 36 -6.91 10.50 -24.62
CA ALA A 36 -5.56 10.15 -24.20
C ALA A 36 -5.21 10.76 -22.83
N SER A 37 -5.57 12.04 -22.60
CA SER A 37 -5.41 12.71 -21.29
C SER A 37 -6.15 11.97 -20.16
N ALA A 38 -7.34 11.44 -20.42
CA ALA A 38 -8.10 10.66 -19.45
C ALA A 38 -7.49 9.27 -19.14
N ARG A 39 -6.69 8.70 -20.06
CA ARG A 39 -6.13 7.35 -19.91
C ARG A 39 -5.09 7.27 -18.79
N TYR A 40 -4.10 8.15 -18.85
CA TYR A 40 -2.97 8.20 -17.92
C TYR A 40 -3.34 8.93 -16.62
N SER A 41 -4.41 8.47 -15.99
CA SER A 41 -4.95 9.05 -14.77
C SER A 41 -5.05 8.01 -13.66
N TYR A 42 -5.32 8.49 -12.44
CA TYR A 42 -5.64 7.66 -11.29
C TYR A 42 -7.09 7.90 -10.87
N ASN A 43 -7.99 7.05 -11.35
CA ASN A 43 -9.40 7.03 -10.98
C ASN A 43 -9.94 5.60 -10.91
N PRO A 44 -9.38 4.75 -10.03
CA PRO A 44 -9.83 3.37 -9.86
C PRO A 44 -11.30 3.29 -9.42
N ILE A 45 -12.03 2.35 -10.01
CA ILE A 45 -13.40 2.00 -9.61
C ILE A 45 -13.38 0.58 -9.08
N LEU A 46 -13.78 0.40 -7.82
CA LEU A 46 -13.90 -0.91 -7.20
C LEU A 46 -15.13 -1.61 -7.74
N ARG A 47 -14.96 -2.80 -8.32
CA ARG A 47 -16.05 -3.67 -8.76
C ARG A 47 -16.24 -4.79 -7.77
N TRP A 48 -17.47 -4.97 -7.31
CA TRP A 48 -17.83 -6.00 -6.35
C TRP A 48 -18.48 -7.18 -7.06
N ASN A 49 -18.40 -8.36 -6.43
CA ASN A 49 -19.33 -9.43 -6.78
C ASN A 49 -20.75 -8.96 -6.43
N PRO A 50 -21.75 -9.12 -7.34
CA PRO A 50 -23.11 -8.60 -7.10
C PRO A 50 -23.76 -9.09 -5.80
N GLN A 51 -23.50 -10.33 -5.38
CA GLN A 51 -24.04 -10.87 -4.13
C GLN A 51 -23.41 -10.21 -2.90
N VAL A 52 -22.11 -9.91 -2.98
CA VAL A 52 -21.37 -9.22 -1.91
C VAL A 52 -21.79 -7.76 -1.82
N GLU A 53 -21.99 -7.11 -2.97
CA GLU A 53 -22.50 -5.75 -3.06
C GLU A 53 -23.91 -5.63 -2.45
N ASP A 54 -24.85 -6.51 -2.83
CA ASP A 54 -26.20 -6.53 -2.27
C ASP A 54 -26.19 -6.75 -0.75
N TYR A 55 -25.35 -7.68 -0.26
CA TYR A 55 -25.17 -7.89 1.18
C TYR A 55 -24.73 -6.61 1.91
N PHE A 56 -23.71 -5.93 1.40
CA PHE A 56 -23.20 -4.72 2.05
C PHE A 56 -24.13 -3.51 1.90
N ILE A 57 -24.83 -3.38 0.78
CA ILE A 57 -25.87 -2.36 0.60
C ILE A 57 -26.99 -2.56 1.63
N LYS A 58 -27.41 -3.80 1.89
CA LYS A 58 -28.39 -4.10 2.93
C LYS A 58 -27.87 -3.83 4.34
N ALA A 59 -26.60 -4.13 4.62
CA ALA A 59 -26.01 -3.96 5.94
C ALA A 59 -25.71 -2.50 6.29
N TYR A 60 -25.22 -1.71 5.33
CA TYR A 60 -24.70 -0.36 5.57
C TYR A 60 -25.55 0.75 4.93
N GLY A 61 -26.47 0.40 4.02
CA GLY A 61 -27.17 1.35 3.16
C GLY A 61 -26.36 1.71 1.91
N SER A 62 -27.05 1.96 0.80
CA SER A 62 -26.43 2.21 -0.51
C SER A 62 -25.48 3.41 -0.52
N LEU A 63 -25.89 4.54 0.07
CA LEU A 63 -25.08 5.76 0.10
C LEU A 63 -23.80 5.57 0.91
N HIS A 64 -23.90 4.96 2.10
CA HIS A 64 -22.73 4.75 2.96
C HIS A 64 -21.77 3.72 2.36
N PHE A 65 -22.30 2.63 1.79
CA PHE A 65 -21.47 1.63 1.11
C PHE A 65 -20.74 2.20 -0.11
N ALA A 66 -21.36 3.12 -0.86
CA ALA A 66 -20.69 3.82 -1.96
C ALA A 66 -19.52 4.67 -1.47
N GLN A 67 -19.64 5.32 -0.31
CA GLN A 67 -18.55 6.08 0.31
C GLN A 67 -17.41 5.16 0.76
N ILE A 68 -17.73 4.01 1.38
CA ILE A 68 -16.75 2.99 1.77
C ILE A 68 -16.01 2.48 0.54
N SER A 69 -16.74 2.11 -0.52
CA SER A 69 -16.17 1.64 -1.78
C SER A 69 -15.22 2.65 -2.40
N LYS A 70 -15.58 3.94 -2.39
CA LYS A 70 -14.71 5.03 -2.85
C LYS A 70 -13.47 5.16 -1.97
N ALA A 71 -13.60 5.09 -0.65
CA ALA A 71 -12.47 5.21 0.27
C ALA A 71 -11.46 4.06 0.11
N LEU A 72 -11.92 2.82 -0.14
CA LEU A 72 -11.07 1.65 -0.35
C LEU A 72 -10.19 1.73 -1.60
N THR A 73 -10.51 2.63 -2.55
CA THR A 73 -9.70 2.84 -3.76
C THR A 73 -8.46 3.71 -3.53
N ARG A 74 -8.27 4.22 -2.31
CA ARG A 74 -7.16 5.14 -1.97
C ARG A 74 -6.42 4.64 -0.73
N PRO A 75 -5.07 4.67 -0.72
CA PRO A 75 -4.31 4.40 0.49
C PRO A 75 -4.52 5.53 1.52
N SER A 76 -4.16 5.26 2.77
CA SER A 76 -4.03 6.31 3.79
C SER A 76 -2.91 7.28 3.42
N CYS A 77 -3.13 8.59 3.58
CA CYS A 77 -2.11 9.62 3.35
C CYS A 77 -1.12 9.74 4.52
N TYR A 78 -0.88 8.64 5.23
CA TYR A 78 0.10 8.55 6.31
C TYR A 78 0.67 7.13 6.37
N SER A 79 1.94 7.02 6.76
CA SER A 79 2.55 5.77 7.17
C SER A 79 2.49 5.66 8.68
N CYS A 80 1.91 4.57 9.19
CA CYS A 80 1.84 4.28 10.61
C CYS A 80 2.98 3.35 11.00
N ILE A 81 3.77 3.77 11.97
CA ILE A 81 4.99 3.13 12.41
C ILE A 81 4.84 2.79 13.89
N ARG A 82 5.04 1.53 14.23
CA ARG A 82 5.21 1.08 15.61
C ARG A 82 6.68 1.09 15.97
N VAL A 83 7.06 1.79 17.03
CA VAL A 83 8.43 1.80 17.55
C VAL A 83 8.68 0.58 18.44
N ASN A 84 9.84 -0.06 18.28
CA ASN A 84 10.31 -1.10 19.16
C ASN A 84 10.89 -0.51 20.45
N THR A 85 10.05 -0.41 21.48
CA THR A 85 10.47 0.16 22.78
C THR A 85 11.46 -0.71 23.57
N LEU A 86 11.81 -1.90 23.09
CA LEU A 86 12.93 -2.69 23.62
C LEU A 86 14.29 -2.19 23.11
N LYS A 87 14.32 -1.52 21.95
CA LYS A 87 15.57 -1.08 21.29
C LYS A 87 15.75 0.44 21.26
N SER A 88 14.66 1.18 21.12
CA SER A 88 14.71 2.61 20.86
C SER A 88 13.52 3.35 21.48
N THR A 89 13.63 4.67 21.60
CA THR A 89 12.52 5.52 22.04
C THR A 89 11.85 6.14 20.82
N SER A 90 10.59 6.56 20.98
CA SER A 90 9.88 7.26 19.89
C SER A 90 10.59 8.53 19.44
N ASP A 91 11.20 9.28 20.37
CA ASP A 91 11.91 10.52 20.05
C ASP A 91 13.17 10.26 19.24
N ALA A 92 13.98 9.27 19.65
CA ALA A 92 15.17 8.88 18.91
C ALA A 92 14.84 8.37 17.50
N VAL A 93 13.74 7.62 17.35
CA VAL A 93 13.27 7.19 16.03
C VAL A 93 12.84 8.39 15.18
N ILE A 94 12.10 9.35 15.75
CA ILE A 94 11.67 10.56 15.02
C ILE A 94 12.87 11.34 14.52
N GLU A 95 13.89 11.58 15.36
CA GLU A 95 15.11 12.28 14.96
C GLU A 95 15.84 11.56 13.81
N LYS A 96 15.98 10.23 13.91
CA LYS A 96 16.60 9.42 12.84
C LYS A 96 15.79 9.49 11.55
N LEU A 97 14.46 9.43 11.62
CA LEU A 97 13.58 9.51 10.45
C LEU A 97 13.64 10.91 9.80
N GLN A 98 13.64 11.98 10.59
CA GLN A 98 13.81 13.34 10.10
C GLN A 98 15.12 13.50 9.34
N GLU A 99 16.22 12.95 9.87
CA GLU A 99 17.53 12.99 9.21
C GLU A 99 17.56 12.21 7.89
N ILE A 100 16.94 11.02 7.85
CA ILE A 100 16.82 10.23 6.62
C ILE A 100 15.98 10.97 5.57
N MET A 101 14.87 11.59 5.99
CA MET A 101 14.01 12.36 5.10
C MET A 101 14.69 13.63 4.58
N ARG A 102 15.51 14.29 5.39
CA ARG A 102 16.32 15.45 4.97
C ARG A 102 17.37 15.06 3.94
N LYS A 103 18.05 13.93 4.13
CA LYS A 103 19.03 13.38 3.17
C LYS A 103 18.39 12.91 1.87
N SER A 104 17.13 12.49 1.93
CA SER A 104 16.33 12.06 0.78
C SER A 104 15.60 13.23 0.09
N GLY A 105 15.74 14.47 0.61
CA GLY A 105 15.29 15.71 -0.03
C GLY A 105 16.13 16.07 -1.26
N PRO A 106 15.66 16.99 -2.14
CA PRO A 106 15.84 16.89 -3.59
C PRO A 106 17.30 17.04 -4.06
N GLN A 107 17.99 15.91 -4.24
CA GLN A 107 19.00 15.75 -5.29
C GLN A 107 18.29 15.28 -6.55
N ASN A 108 17.88 16.21 -7.43
CA ASN A 108 17.72 16.01 -8.89
C ASN A 108 17.10 17.20 -9.66
N ASP A 109 17.26 18.44 -9.19
CA ASP A 109 17.00 19.63 -10.02
C ASP A 109 18.29 20.46 -10.16
N VAL A 110 19.25 19.95 -10.94
CA VAL A 110 20.28 20.80 -11.57
C VAL A 110 20.16 20.64 -13.07
N VAL A 111 19.16 21.33 -13.63
CA VAL A 111 19.24 21.79 -15.02
C VAL A 111 19.93 23.15 -14.99
N GLY A 112 21.05 23.22 -15.69
CA GLY A 112 22.00 24.32 -15.63
C GLY A 112 21.37 25.70 -15.84
N ILE A 113 21.70 26.61 -14.93
CA ILE A 113 21.57 28.03 -15.18
C ILE A 113 22.94 28.66 -14.94
N ASN A 114 23.59 28.99 -16.05
CA ASN A 114 24.82 29.75 -16.11
C ASN A 114 24.52 31.19 -15.69
N TRP A 115 24.93 31.61 -14.48
CA TRP A 115 24.96 33.02 -14.13
C TRP A 115 26.35 33.41 -13.64
N LYS A 116 26.93 34.32 -14.44
CA LYS A 116 28.16 35.04 -14.20
C LYS A 116 28.21 35.69 -12.82
N GLU A 117 29.43 35.79 -12.32
CA GLU A 117 29.86 36.54 -11.15
C GLU A 117 29.09 37.86 -10.95
N ASN A 118 28.57 38.08 -9.74
CA ASN A 118 28.51 39.40 -9.12
C ASN A 118 28.46 39.29 -7.58
N LYS A 119 29.19 40.22 -6.94
CA LYS A 119 29.52 40.34 -5.51
C LYS A 119 28.30 40.49 -4.56
N PRO A 120 28.48 40.25 -3.24
CA PRO A 120 27.39 40.09 -2.29
C PRO A 120 26.86 41.45 -1.82
N SER A 121 25.53 41.58 -1.77
CA SER A 121 24.82 42.54 -0.94
C SER A 121 24.07 41.76 0.13
N ASN A 122 24.44 42.01 1.38
CA ASN A 122 23.79 41.50 2.59
C ASN A 122 22.31 41.86 2.58
N ASP A 123 21.47 40.83 2.77
CA ASP A 123 20.27 40.81 3.60
C ASP A 123 19.65 39.42 3.42
N ILE A 124 20.14 38.45 4.21
CA ILE A 124 19.55 37.12 4.29
C ILE A 124 18.37 37.24 5.25
N ASP A 125 17.17 37.20 4.70
CA ASP A 125 15.91 37.21 5.45
C ASP A 125 15.80 35.89 6.26
N LEU A 126 16.28 35.92 7.50
CA LEU A 126 16.32 34.77 8.43
C LEU A 126 14.92 34.16 8.66
N ASP A 127 13.85 34.90 8.43
CA ASP A 127 12.45 34.47 8.54
C ASP A 127 12.03 33.44 7.47
N MET A 128 12.65 33.44 6.28
CA MET A 128 12.31 32.47 5.22
C MET A 128 12.97 31.11 5.43
N VAL A 129 14.14 31.09 6.07
CA VAL A 129 14.86 29.85 6.42
C VAL A 129 14.21 29.17 7.64
N GLU A 130 13.73 29.95 8.61
CA GLU A 130 12.97 29.42 9.76
C GLU A 130 11.54 28.93 9.39
N LYS A 131 10.90 29.55 8.39
CA LYS A 131 9.61 29.04 7.87
C LYS A 131 9.75 27.71 7.11
N GLN A 132 10.86 27.48 6.42
CA GLN A 132 11.09 26.19 5.74
C GLN A 132 11.49 25.07 6.71
N SER A 133 12.23 25.38 7.79
CA SER A 133 12.57 24.39 8.83
C SER A 133 11.37 24.02 9.70
N SER A 134 10.46 24.96 10.00
CA SER A 134 9.22 24.67 10.74
C SER A 134 8.21 23.83 9.95
N LEU A 135 8.10 24.01 8.61
CA LEU A 135 7.23 23.18 7.75
C LEU A 135 7.70 21.73 7.60
N GLN A 136 9.01 21.45 7.71
CA GLN A 136 9.55 20.09 7.67
C GLN A 136 9.36 19.33 8.99
N ASN A 137 9.35 20.06 10.11
CA ASN A 137 9.11 19.50 11.45
C ASN A 137 7.70 18.91 11.64
N GLU A 138 6.71 19.31 10.85
CA GLU A 138 5.31 18.83 10.98
C GLU A 138 5.00 17.54 10.21
N SER A 139 5.96 16.98 9.47
CA SER A 139 5.72 15.77 8.66
C SER A 139 5.62 14.49 9.50
N ILE A 140 6.19 14.49 10.71
CA ILE A 140 6.21 13.33 11.60
C ILE A 140 5.53 13.71 12.92
N THR A 141 4.53 12.93 13.34
CA THR A 141 3.80 13.18 14.58
C THR A 141 3.65 11.91 15.40
N LYS A 142 3.69 12.04 16.74
CA LYS A 142 3.34 10.94 17.64
C LYS A 142 1.84 10.73 17.68
N CYS A 143 1.41 9.51 17.95
CA CYS A 143 0.01 9.21 18.22
C CYS A 143 -0.45 9.98 19.47
N GLN A 144 -1.65 10.55 19.40
CA GLN A 144 -2.26 11.34 20.47
C GLN A 144 -3.16 10.50 21.39
N ILE A 145 -3.26 9.18 21.14
CA ILE A 145 -4.02 8.26 21.97
C ILE A 145 -3.14 7.90 23.19
N PRO A 146 -3.62 8.10 24.43
CA PRO A 146 -2.88 7.74 25.63
C PRO A 146 -2.45 6.26 25.63
N GLY A 147 -1.20 5.99 26.00
CA GLY A 147 -0.62 4.64 26.00
C GLY A 147 -0.07 4.19 24.64
N LEU A 148 -0.23 4.98 23.58
CA LEU A 148 0.30 4.72 22.23
C LEU A 148 1.38 5.72 21.81
N GLU A 149 2.09 6.34 22.76
CA GLU A 149 3.12 7.35 22.49
C GLU A 149 4.29 6.80 21.67
N TYR A 150 4.46 5.47 21.66
CA TYR A 150 5.43 4.75 20.85
C TYR A 150 4.98 4.50 19.39
N VAL A 151 3.81 5.01 18.99
CA VAL A 151 3.31 4.97 17.61
C VAL A 151 3.58 6.31 16.95
N VAL A 152 4.21 6.27 15.78
CA VAL A 152 4.63 7.44 15.00
C VAL A 152 3.93 7.43 13.65
N PHE A 153 3.45 8.59 13.21
CA PHE A 153 2.86 8.82 11.91
C PHE A 153 3.77 9.68 11.06
N VAL A 154 4.00 9.24 9.82
CA VAL A 154 4.69 10.04 8.81
C VAL A 154 3.67 10.45 7.75
N LYS A 155 3.41 11.74 7.64
CA LYS A 155 2.41 12.32 6.74
C LYS A 155 2.91 12.26 5.30
N GLY A 156 2.07 11.71 4.42
CA GLY A 156 2.24 11.76 2.97
C GLY A 156 1.29 12.74 2.32
N SER A 157 1.24 12.70 0.98
CA SER A 157 0.32 13.52 0.19
C SER A 157 -0.19 12.77 -1.04
N GLY A 158 -1.34 13.16 -1.56
CA GLY A 158 -1.97 12.60 -2.75
C GLY A 158 -3.49 12.56 -2.65
N PRO A 159 -4.20 12.19 -3.73
CA PRO A 159 -3.66 11.86 -5.05
C PRO A 159 -3.14 13.09 -5.80
N HIS A 160 -2.00 12.96 -6.46
CA HIS A 160 -1.40 13.97 -7.35
C HIS A 160 -1.67 13.60 -8.80
N GLU A 161 -1.92 14.61 -9.63
CA GLU A 161 -1.93 14.44 -11.08
C GLU A 161 -0.50 14.30 -11.60
N ILE A 162 -0.29 13.33 -12.48
CA ILE A 162 1.03 13.00 -13.02
C ILE A 162 1.02 13.37 -14.51
N ASP A 163 1.92 14.26 -14.88
CA ASP A 163 2.24 14.49 -16.28
C ASP A 163 3.22 13.41 -16.75
N TYR A 164 2.81 12.64 -17.75
CA TYR A 164 3.63 11.59 -18.37
C TYR A 164 4.41 12.09 -19.60
N GLY A 165 4.26 13.37 -19.98
CA GLY A 165 5.10 14.05 -20.97
C GLY A 165 5.10 13.41 -22.35
N TYR A 166 3.98 12.85 -22.80
CA TYR A 166 3.90 12.10 -24.05
C TYR A 166 3.31 12.92 -25.20
N LEU A 167 3.80 12.65 -26.41
CA LEU A 167 3.23 13.19 -27.64
C LEU A 167 2.11 12.26 -28.14
N PRO A 168 1.07 12.77 -28.81
CA PRO A 168 -0.07 11.97 -29.27
C PRO A 168 0.33 10.75 -30.12
N ASP A 169 1.40 10.87 -30.90
CA ASP A 169 1.90 9.83 -31.80
C ASP A 169 2.98 8.94 -31.17
N LYS A 170 3.37 9.21 -29.91
CA LYS A 170 4.42 8.48 -29.20
C LYS A 170 4.03 8.30 -27.72
N PRO A 171 3.19 7.30 -27.40
CA PRO A 171 2.84 7.00 -26.01
C PRO A 171 4.09 6.62 -25.21
N PRO A 172 4.09 6.83 -23.88
CA PRO A 172 5.19 6.43 -23.02
C PRO A 172 5.35 4.91 -23.04
N LYS A 173 6.56 4.43 -22.75
CA LYS A 173 6.77 3.02 -22.43
C LYS A 173 6.01 2.69 -21.15
N GLU A 174 5.51 1.47 -21.04
CA GLU A 174 4.63 1.07 -19.95
C GLU A 174 5.16 -0.17 -19.22
N VAL A 175 4.95 -0.18 -17.91
CA VAL A 175 5.14 -1.35 -17.05
C VAL A 175 3.82 -1.63 -16.34
N LEU A 176 3.38 -2.88 -16.40
CA LEU A 176 2.19 -3.37 -15.75
C LEU A 176 2.59 -4.21 -14.53
N VAL A 177 2.14 -3.81 -13.35
CA VAL A 177 2.45 -4.49 -12.09
C VAL A 177 1.23 -5.23 -11.54
N SER A 178 1.47 -6.24 -10.70
CA SER A 178 0.39 -6.92 -9.97
C SER A 178 -0.31 -5.97 -9.00
N ARG A 179 -1.57 -6.28 -8.65
CA ARG A 179 -2.33 -5.55 -7.63
C ARG A 179 -1.56 -5.37 -6.32
N LYS A 180 -0.92 -6.43 -5.81
CA LYS A 180 -0.15 -6.38 -4.55
C LYS A 180 1.05 -5.44 -4.63
N CYS A 181 1.75 -5.44 -5.78
CA CYS A 181 2.85 -4.52 -6.02
C CYS A 181 2.35 -3.08 -6.11
N ALA A 182 1.26 -2.83 -6.84
CA ALA A 182 0.65 -1.51 -6.92
C ALA A 182 0.26 -0.94 -5.55
N GLU A 183 -0.38 -1.76 -4.70
CA GLU A 183 -0.72 -1.37 -3.33
C GLU A 183 0.50 -0.99 -2.49
N ALA A 184 1.63 -1.67 -2.68
CA ALA A 184 2.89 -1.33 -2.01
C ALA A 184 3.48 -0.02 -2.57
N VAL A 185 3.46 0.18 -3.88
CA VAL A 185 3.95 1.40 -4.55
C VAL A 185 3.14 2.63 -4.15
N LEU A 186 1.81 2.50 -4.06
CA LEU A 186 0.90 3.53 -3.54
C LEU A 186 1.18 3.88 -2.07
N ARG A 187 1.90 3.02 -1.33
CA ARG A 187 2.38 3.26 0.03
C ARG A 187 3.86 3.67 0.10
N GLY A 188 4.49 3.99 -1.03
CA GLY A 188 5.87 4.51 -1.09
C GLY A 188 6.93 3.50 -1.54
N ALA A 189 6.60 2.24 -1.79
CA ALA A 189 7.58 1.23 -2.19
C ALA A 189 8.07 1.41 -3.65
N GLN A 190 9.26 0.89 -3.95
CA GLN A 190 9.74 0.73 -5.33
C GLN A 190 9.07 -0.46 -6.03
N VAL A 191 9.18 -0.52 -7.36
CA VAL A 191 8.71 -1.69 -8.11
C VAL A 191 9.83 -2.71 -8.19
N TYR A 192 9.63 -3.85 -7.53
CA TYR A 192 10.56 -4.96 -7.56
C TYR A 192 10.23 -5.94 -8.69
N VAL A 193 11.25 -6.66 -9.18
CA VAL A 193 11.17 -7.63 -10.27
C VAL A 193 9.98 -8.62 -10.15
N PRO A 194 9.69 -9.24 -8.99
CA PRO A 194 8.57 -10.18 -8.88
C PRO A 194 7.20 -9.54 -9.07
N GLY A 195 7.11 -8.22 -8.88
CA GLY A 195 5.86 -7.46 -8.98
C GLY A 195 5.43 -7.15 -10.42
N ILE A 196 6.34 -7.25 -11.40
CA ILE A 196 6.06 -6.92 -12.81
C ILE A 196 5.40 -8.09 -13.53
N MET A 197 4.27 -7.80 -14.17
CA MET A 197 3.49 -8.74 -14.98
C MET A 197 3.80 -8.61 -16.46
N ALA A 198 3.87 -7.39 -16.99
CA ALA A 198 4.08 -7.13 -18.41
C ALA A 198 4.79 -5.79 -18.61
N CYS A 199 5.44 -5.58 -19.76
CA CYS A 199 5.97 -4.27 -20.14
C CYS A 199 6.02 -4.11 -21.66
N SER A 200 6.20 -2.86 -22.13
CA SER A 200 6.34 -2.56 -23.56
C SER A 200 7.50 -3.29 -24.23
N SER A 201 7.39 -3.52 -25.54
CA SER A 201 8.53 -3.97 -26.35
C SER A 201 9.64 -2.94 -26.31
N HIS A 202 10.90 -3.37 -26.09
CA HIS A 202 12.09 -2.53 -26.05
C HIS A 202 12.20 -1.57 -24.84
N VAL A 203 11.72 -2.02 -23.68
CA VAL A 203 12.15 -1.42 -22.41
C VAL A 203 13.61 -1.81 -22.15
N GLU A 204 14.45 -0.80 -22.02
CA GLU A 204 15.86 -0.87 -21.64
C GLU A 204 16.06 -0.24 -20.26
N GLU A 205 17.24 -0.40 -19.69
CA GLU A 205 17.62 0.29 -18.44
C GLU A 205 17.73 1.80 -18.69
N GLY A 206 17.25 2.61 -17.75
CA GLY A 206 17.23 4.07 -17.83
C GLY A 206 16.02 4.67 -18.54
N ASP A 207 15.11 3.85 -19.08
CA ASP A 207 13.88 4.34 -19.70
C ASP A 207 12.91 4.91 -18.67
N LEU A 208 12.26 6.03 -19.02
CA LEU A 208 11.08 6.49 -18.32
C LEU A 208 9.86 5.66 -18.72
N VAL A 209 9.18 5.11 -17.72
CA VAL A 209 8.01 4.25 -17.91
C VAL A 209 6.82 4.71 -17.07
N ALA A 210 5.62 4.64 -17.67
CA ALA A 210 4.36 4.78 -16.97
C ALA A 210 4.01 3.44 -16.30
N VAL A 211 3.68 3.47 -15.01
CA VAL A 211 3.37 2.27 -14.23
C VAL A 211 1.87 2.16 -14.02
N SER A 212 1.30 1.03 -14.46
CA SER A 212 -0.13 0.72 -14.39
C SER A 212 -0.39 -0.58 -13.65
N VAL A 213 -1.64 -0.78 -13.20
CA VAL A 213 -2.03 -1.95 -12.40
C VAL A 213 -2.76 -3.00 -13.22
N ALA A 214 -2.37 -4.26 -13.06
CA ALA A 214 -3.13 -5.41 -13.52
C ALA A 214 -4.21 -5.75 -12.48
N VAL A 215 -5.48 -5.57 -12.86
CA VAL A 215 -6.64 -5.88 -12.01
C VAL A 215 -7.35 -7.11 -12.57
N GLU A 216 -7.77 -8.01 -11.68
CA GLU A 216 -8.53 -9.20 -12.05
C GLU A 216 -9.87 -8.82 -12.69
N GLN A 217 -10.22 -9.49 -13.78
CA GLN A 217 -11.47 -9.34 -14.51
C GLN A 217 -12.31 -10.62 -14.39
N PRO A 218 -13.65 -10.50 -14.44
CA PRO A 218 -14.51 -11.66 -14.50
C PRO A 218 -14.36 -12.35 -15.85
N PHE A 219 -14.20 -13.67 -15.83
CA PHE A 219 -14.22 -14.53 -17.00
C PHE A 219 -15.64 -15.03 -17.30
N PRO A 220 -15.92 -15.41 -18.57
CA PRO A 220 -17.23 -15.95 -18.96
C PRO A 220 -17.66 -17.22 -18.21
N ASP A 221 -16.71 -17.96 -17.64
CA ASP A 221 -16.95 -19.17 -16.83
C ASP A 221 -17.31 -18.86 -15.37
N GLY A 222 -17.43 -17.57 -14.99
CA GLY A 222 -17.70 -17.12 -13.62
C GLY A 222 -16.46 -17.03 -12.73
N GLY A 223 -15.28 -17.38 -13.25
CA GLY A 223 -14.00 -17.19 -12.58
C GLY A 223 -13.53 -15.73 -12.62
N TRP A 224 -12.50 -15.41 -11.83
CA TRP A 224 -11.80 -14.13 -11.90
C TRP A 224 -10.33 -14.37 -12.22
N GLY A 225 -9.74 -13.53 -13.06
CA GLY A 225 -8.30 -13.56 -13.27
C GLY A 225 -7.79 -12.41 -14.11
N LEU A 226 -6.47 -12.31 -14.18
CA LEU A 226 -5.77 -11.15 -14.74
C LEU A 226 -5.86 -11.06 -16.28
N GLY A 227 -6.27 -12.12 -16.97
CA GLY A 227 -6.31 -12.17 -18.44
C GLY A 227 -4.95 -11.99 -19.13
N ILE A 228 -3.85 -11.89 -18.38
CA ILE A 228 -2.49 -11.66 -18.86
C ILE A 228 -1.49 -12.55 -18.11
N THR A 229 -0.54 -13.13 -18.85
CA THR A 229 0.54 -13.95 -18.30
C THR A 229 1.77 -13.10 -17.98
N ARG A 230 2.56 -13.51 -16.98
CA ARG A 230 3.84 -12.85 -16.70
C ARG A 230 4.76 -12.92 -17.92
N GLY A 231 5.30 -11.79 -18.35
CA GLY A 231 6.16 -11.67 -19.53
C GLY A 231 5.45 -11.19 -20.79
N THR A 232 4.13 -10.98 -20.77
CA THR A 232 3.40 -10.46 -21.94
C THR A 232 3.98 -9.11 -22.39
N VAL A 233 4.05 -8.91 -23.70
CA VAL A 233 4.48 -7.65 -24.30
C VAL A 233 3.28 -6.73 -24.44
N LEU A 234 3.36 -5.53 -23.86
CA LEU A 234 2.35 -4.51 -24.05
C LEU A 234 2.55 -3.86 -25.43
N GLN A 235 1.56 -4.01 -26.32
CA GLN A 235 1.56 -3.34 -27.61
C GLN A 235 0.96 -1.93 -27.49
N GLY A 236 1.50 -0.98 -28.25
CA GLY A 236 1.05 0.41 -28.27
C GLY A 236 -0.24 0.68 -29.07
N LEU A 237 -0.83 -0.35 -29.70
CA LEU A 237 -2.10 -0.25 -30.40
C LEU A 237 -3.27 -0.51 -29.43
N PRO A 238 -4.48 0.03 -29.69
CA PRO A 238 -5.66 -0.20 -28.87
C PRO A 238 -6.03 -1.69 -28.89
N THR A 239 -5.62 -2.41 -27.85
CA THR A 239 -6.09 -3.77 -27.54
C THR A 239 -7.20 -3.69 -26.50
N PRO A 240 -8.01 -4.74 -26.28
CA PRO A 240 -8.97 -4.75 -25.16
C PRO A 240 -8.32 -4.39 -23.82
N TYR A 241 -7.10 -4.89 -23.58
CA TYR A 241 -6.24 -4.58 -22.43
C TYR A 241 -5.80 -3.11 -22.33
N HIS A 242 -5.89 -2.34 -23.41
CA HIS A 242 -5.57 -0.91 -23.42
C HIS A 242 -6.63 -0.09 -22.69
N PHE A 243 -7.92 -0.43 -22.86
CA PHE A 243 -9.03 0.26 -22.21
C PHE A 243 -9.21 -0.16 -20.76
N GLU A 244 -8.90 -1.43 -20.43
CA GLU A 244 -9.00 -1.97 -19.07
C GLU A 244 -8.10 -1.25 -18.05
N ARG A 245 -7.07 -0.54 -18.52
CA ARG A 245 -6.08 0.14 -17.69
C ARG A 245 -6.33 1.64 -17.51
N ASN A 246 -7.36 2.17 -18.16
CA ASN A 246 -7.74 3.58 -18.04
C ASN A 246 -8.02 3.91 -16.57
N GLY A 247 -7.38 4.96 -16.05
CA GLY A 247 -7.54 5.36 -14.65
C GLY A 247 -6.78 4.47 -13.64
N LEU A 248 -5.94 3.53 -14.08
CA LEU A 248 -5.17 2.63 -13.22
C LEU A 248 -3.66 2.89 -13.27
N TYR A 249 -3.25 4.13 -13.55
CA TYR A 249 -1.84 4.53 -13.54
C TYR A 249 -1.45 5.10 -12.19
N ILE A 250 -0.42 4.53 -11.56
CA ILE A 250 -0.02 4.82 -10.18
C ILE A 250 1.21 5.74 -10.07
N GLY A 251 1.85 6.04 -11.20
CA GLY A 251 2.98 6.93 -11.28
C GLY A 251 3.91 6.61 -12.45
N GLN A 252 5.02 7.35 -12.51
CA GLN A 252 6.10 7.21 -13.47
C GLN A 252 7.40 6.89 -12.72
N GLY A 253 8.25 6.07 -13.34
CA GLY A 253 9.56 5.74 -12.82
C GLY A 253 10.58 5.46 -13.90
N THR A 254 11.82 5.27 -13.48
CA THR A 254 12.95 4.92 -14.34
C THR A 254 13.24 3.43 -14.19
N THR A 255 13.37 2.71 -15.30
CA THR A 255 13.69 1.28 -15.28
C THR A 255 15.13 1.05 -14.87
N MET A 256 15.34 0.09 -13.98
CA MET A 256 16.68 -0.31 -13.48
C MET A 256 17.20 -1.55 -14.20
N LEU A 257 16.39 -2.17 -15.05
CA LEU A 257 16.69 -3.38 -15.79
C LEU A 257 16.01 -3.31 -17.16
N SER A 258 16.66 -3.85 -18.18
CA SER A 258 16.01 -4.10 -19.47
C SER A 258 14.88 -5.13 -19.33
N ARG A 259 13.97 -5.20 -20.31
CA ARG A 259 12.89 -6.20 -20.33
C ARG A 259 13.42 -7.62 -20.12
N ALA A 260 14.53 -7.95 -20.78
CA ALA A 260 15.14 -9.26 -20.66
C ALA A 260 15.72 -9.50 -19.25
N GLY A 261 16.25 -8.46 -18.60
CA GLY A 261 16.63 -8.48 -17.19
C GLY A 261 15.44 -8.70 -16.26
N ILE A 262 14.37 -7.92 -16.42
CA ILE A 262 13.15 -7.96 -15.60
C ILE A 262 12.56 -9.38 -15.55
N PHE A 263 12.46 -10.08 -16.68
CA PHE A 263 11.81 -11.40 -16.71
C PHE A 263 12.74 -12.58 -16.46
N ARG A 264 14.06 -12.35 -16.33
CA ARG A 264 15.05 -13.39 -15.95
C ARG A 264 15.48 -13.28 -14.49
N ALA A 265 15.55 -12.07 -13.94
CA ALA A 265 15.90 -11.87 -12.55
C ALA A 265 14.82 -12.43 -11.60
N SER A 266 15.25 -12.84 -10.42
CA SER A 266 14.36 -13.32 -9.34
C SER A 266 14.07 -12.27 -8.28
N GLN A 267 14.95 -11.26 -8.13
CA GLN A 267 14.91 -10.21 -7.11
C GLN A 267 15.52 -8.91 -7.67
N GLY A 268 15.39 -7.83 -6.90
CA GLY A 268 15.96 -6.52 -7.25
C GLY A 268 14.90 -5.49 -7.65
N ILE A 269 15.31 -4.22 -7.63
CA ILE A 269 14.48 -3.10 -8.08
C ILE A 269 14.44 -3.15 -9.61
N ALA A 270 13.24 -3.11 -10.17
CA ALA A 270 13.03 -3.11 -11.62
C ALA A 270 12.62 -1.73 -12.14
N VAL A 271 11.86 -0.96 -11.35
CA VAL A 271 11.55 0.45 -11.62
C VAL A 271 11.74 1.25 -10.34
N ASP A 272 12.62 2.25 -10.43
CA ASP A 272 12.76 3.29 -9.42
C ASP A 272 11.70 4.37 -9.66
N MET A 273 10.77 4.49 -8.72
CA MET A 273 9.56 5.30 -8.88
C MET A 273 9.81 6.73 -8.37
N ASN A 274 9.85 7.66 -9.32
CA ASN A 274 10.24 9.06 -9.10
C ASN A 274 9.03 10.00 -8.99
N ASN A 275 7.97 9.77 -9.76
CA ASN A 275 6.77 10.62 -9.76
C ASN A 275 5.52 9.79 -9.45
N ARG A 276 4.92 9.99 -8.29
CA ARG A 276 3.90 9.09 -7.73
C ARG A 276 2.59 9.82 -7.48
N VAL A 277 1.48 9.13 -7.72
CA VAL A 277 0.14 9.63 -7.36
C VAL A 277 0.04 9.85 -5.86
N PHE A 278 0.61 8.96 -5.04
CA PHE A 278 0.73 9.16 -3.61
C PHE A 278 2.21 9.25 -3.23
N LYS A 279 2.59 10.36 -2.62
CA LYS A 279 3.95 10.63 -2.14
C LYS A 279 4.01 10.27 -0.66
N LEU A 280 4.49 9.05 -0.41
CA LEU A 280 4.81 8.51 0.90
C LEU A 280 6.29 8.07 0.87
N PRO A 281 7.05 8.25 1.96
CA PRO A 281 8.43 7.78 2.02
C PRO A 281 8.50 6.25 2.01
N SER A 282 9.58 5.73 1.44
CA SER A 282 9.92 4.31 1.51
C SER A 282 10.60 4.01 2.85
N PHE A 283 10.17 2.94 3.51
CA PHE A 283 10.78 2.42 4.74
C PHE A 283 11.45 1.06 4.53
N TYR A 284 11.79 0.73 3.28
CA TYR A 284 12.57 -0.47 2.99
C TYR A 284 13.98 -0.31 3.55
N ASP A 285 14.40 -1.25 4.39
CA ASP A 285 15.74 -1.29 5.01
C ASP A 285 16.08 -0.04 5.84
N VAL A 286 15.05 0.57 6.45
CA VAL A 286 15.17 1.75 7.31
C VAL A 286 14.98 1.33 8.77
N LEU A 287 15.97 1.65 9.61
CA LEU A 287 15.92 1.45 11.07
C LEU A 287 15.51 0.02 11.46
N GLU A 288 16.17 -0.97 10.85
CA GLU A 288 15.83 -2.38 11.01
C GLU A 288 15.77 -2.81 12.48
N GLY A 289 14.66 -3.44 12.86
CA GLY A 289 14.40 -3.89 14.24
C GLY A 289 13.99 -2.77 15.21
N GLU A 290 14.22 -1.49 14.90
CA GLU A 290 13.75 -0.36 15.71
C GLU A 290 12.32 0.07 15.35
N ILE A 291 11.88 -0.15 14.10
CA ILE A 291 10.57 0.26 13.62
C ILE A 291 9.82 -0.85 12.88
N PHE A 292 8.49 -0.77 12.89
CA PHE A 292 7.62 -1.67 12.14
C PHE A 292 6.48 -0.91 11.47
N LEU A 293 6.29 -1.14 10.16
CA LEU A 293 5.10 -0.67 9.47
C LEU A 293 3.89 -1.49 9.88
N GLN A 294 2.98 -0.88 10.61
CA GLN A 294 1.77 -1.53 11.09
C GLN A 294 0.63 -0.53 11.15
N ASN A 295 -0.55 -0.92 10.66
CA ASN A 295 -1.71 -0.04 10.76
C ASN A 295 -2.15 0.16 12.22
N LEU A 296 -2.63 1.37 12.53
CA LEU A 296 -3.08 1.74 13.87
C LEU A 296 -4.10 0.75 14.47
N PRO A 297 -5.13 0.27 13.74
CA PRO A 297 -6.07 -0.70 14.29
C PRO A 297 -5.41 -2.02 14.72
N SER A 298 -4.36 -2.48 14.03
CA SER A 298 -3.63 -3.69 14.44
C SER A 298 -2.80 -3.48 15.70
N ILE A 299 -2.31 -2.27 15.94
CA ILE A 299 -1.58 -1.92 17.17
C ILE A 299 -2.58 -1.87 18.33
N ILE A 300 -3.69 -1.14 18.15
CA ILE A 300 -4.79 -1.07 19.14
C ILE A 300 -5.30 -2.47 19.48
N ALA A 301 -5.43 -3.35 18.49
CA ALA A 301 -5.85 -4.73 18.73
C ALA A 301 -4.94 -5.46 19.72
N ALA A 302 -3.62 -5.20 19.73
CA ALA A 302 -2.69 -5.81 20.69
C ALA A 302 -2.91 -5.31 22.13
N HIS A 303 -3.35 -4.05 22.31
CA HIS A 303 -3.75 -3.48 23.61
C HIS A 303 -5.14 -3.94 24.08
N ALA A 304 -6.00 -4.30 23.14
CA ALA A 304 -7.36 -4.75 23.43
C ALA A 304 -7.46 -6.25 23.72
N LEU A 305 -6.35 -7.00 23.69
CA LEU A 305 -6.38 -8.45 23.88
C LEU A 305 -6.79 -8.82 25.31
N VAL A 306 -7.86 -9.60 25.38
CA VAL A 306 -8.43 -10.13 26.63
C VAL A 306 -7.54 -11.25 27.16
N GLN A 307 -7.14 -11.13 28.43
CA GLN A 307 -6.42 -12.17 29.18
C GLN A 307 -7.11 -13.53 29.07
N VAL A 308 -6.33 -14.59 28.86
CA VAL A 308 -6.79 -15.96 29.12
C VAL A 308 -6.76 -16.16 30.64
N PRO A 309 -7.87 -16.53 31.31
CA PRO A 309 -7.86 -16.72 32.76
C PRO A 309 -6.78 -17.74 33.17
N ARG A 310 -6.00 -17.40 34.21
CA ARG A 310 -5.09 -18.35 34.87
C ARG A 310 -5.89 -19.59 35.27
N TYR A 311 -5.48 -20.76 34.78
CA TYR A 311 -5.96 -22.03 35.31
C TYR A 311 -5.35 -22.23 36.71
N SER A 312 -6.08 -21.82 37.74
CA SER A 312 -5.77 -22.21 39.11
C SER A 312 -6.09 -23.70 39.24
N ARG A 313 -5.10 -24.54 39.56
CA ARG A 313 -5.32 -25.95 39.91
C ARG A 313 -6.30 -26.01 41.08
N GLY A 314 -7.57 -26.30 40.80
CA GLY A 314 -8.60 -26.40 41.83
C GLY A 314 -10.01 -26.18 41.28
N LEU A 315 -10.68 -27.30 40.99
CA LEU A 315 -12.14 -27.49 40.97
C LEU A 315 -13.01 -26.26 40.64
N ASN A 316 -13.36 -26.09 39.36
CA ASN A 316 -14.73 -26.17 38.88
C ASN A 316 -14.78 -25.79 37.39
N LEU A 317 -15.22 -26.74 36.57
CA LEU A 317 -15.45 -26.56 35.14
C LEU A 317 -16.57 -25.53 34.93
N ARG A 318 -16.24 -24.35 34.40
CA ARG A 318 -17.20 -23.52 33.66
C ARG A 318 -16.81 -23.48 32.18
N PRO A 319 -17.77 -23.56 31.25
CA PRO A 319 -17.46 -23.52 29.82
C PRO A 319 -16.87 -22.17 29.45
N TRP A 320 -15.97 -22.20 28.46
CA TRP A 320 -15.38 -21.04 27.79
C TRP A 320 -16.47 -20.05 27.36
N SER A 321 -16.67 -18.97 28.12
CA SER A 321 -17.44 -17.83 27.64
C SER A 321 -16.50 -16.90 26.89
N TRP A 322 -16.57 -16.90 25.56
CA TRP A 322 -16.06 -15.81 24.74
C TRP A 322 -16.78 -14.53 25.16
N ASN A 323 -16.15 -13.69 25.98
CA ASN A 323 -16.66 -12.34 26.24
C ASN A 323 -16.35 -11.48 25.00
N GLN A 324 -17.30 -11.47 24.06
CA GLN A 324 -17.44 -10.42 23.05
C GLN A 324 -17.83 -9.12 23.77
N GLY A 325 -16.86 -8.44 24.35
CA GLY A 325 -17.05 -7.19 25.07
C GLY A 325 -16.29 -6.04 24.43
N PHE A 326 -16.80 -5.51 23.31
CA PHE A 326 -16.31 -4.27 22.67
C PHE A 326 -16.54 -3.00 23.54
N ASN A 327 -17.14 -3.12 24.73
CA ASN A 327 -17.47 -2.00 25.63
C ASN A 327 -16.67 -2.04 26.94
N LYS A 328 -15.35 -1.87 26.86
CA LYS A 328 -14.53 -1.64 28.06
C LYS A 328 -13.44 -0.59 27.85
N LEU A 329 -13.85 0.59 27.43
CA LEU A 329 -13.00 1.81 27.44
C LEU A 329 -13.04 2.53 28.81
N SER A 330 -13.55 1.91 29.87
CA SER A 330 -13.58 2.47 31.23
C SER A 330 -12.61 1.75 32.17
N GLY A 331 -11.37 2.24 32.24
CA GLY A 331 -10.56 2.26 33.47
C GLY A 331 -9.93 0.96 34.00
N THR A 332 -10.09 -0.21 33.36
CA THR A 332 -9.31 -1.41 33.71
C THR A 332 -8.28 -1.69 32.62
N ASN A 333 -6.99 -1.64 32.96
CA ASN A 333 -5.87 -1.82 32.05
C ASN A 333 -5.99 -3.17 31.29
N SER A 334 -6.36 -3.13 30.01
CA SER A 334 -6.52 -4.33 29.15
C SER A 334 -5.20 -4.75 28.49
N ASP A 335 -4.13 -4.02 28.74
CA ASP A 335 -2.84 -4.27 28.11
C ASP A 335 -2.23 -5.59 28.61
N PRO A 336 -1.49 -6.31 27.73
CA PRO A 336 -0.62 -7.40 28.14
C PRO A 336 0.30 -7.01 29.30
N GLN A 337 0.28 -7.77 30.40
CA GLN A 337 1.12 -7.48 31.57
C GLN A 337 2.38 -8.34 31.58
N LYS A 338 3.43 -7.81 32.20
CA LYS A 338 4.69 -8.53 32.44
C LYS A 338 4.43 -9.83 33.20
N GLY A 339 5.08 -10.91 32.77
CA GLY A 339 4.98 -12.24 33.37
C GLY A 339 3.71 -13.02 32.99
N GLU A 340 2.84 -12.47 32.15
CA GLU A 340 1.68 -13.20 31.63
C GLU A 340 2.07 -14.23 30.57
N ARG A 341 1.12 -15.13 30.30
CA ARG A 341 1.20 -16.11 29.21
C ARG A 341 0.06 -15.85 28.24
N ILE A 342 0.38 -15.51 27.00
CA ILE A 342 -0.59 -15.08 25.98
C ILE A 342 -0.51 -16.00 24.76
N LEU A 343 -1.66 -16.33 24.17
CA LEU A 343 -1.76 -17.14 22.96
C LEU A 343 -2.27 -16.30 21.78
N ASP A 344 -1.46 -16.20 20.74
CA ASP A 344 -1.82 -15.66 19.43
C ASP A 344 -2.03 -16.82 18.45
N MET A 345 -3.29 -17.18 18.17
CA MET A 345 -3.64 -18.37 17.39
C MET A 345 -3.40 -18.23 15.87
N CYS A 346 -3.28 -16.99 15.37
CA CYS A 346 -3.13 -16.66 13.95
C CYS A 346 -2.00 -15.63 13.80
N ALA A 347 -0.82 -16.02 14.26
CA ALA A 347 0.24 -15.10 14.59
C ALA A 347 0.97 -14.53 13.37
N ALA A 348 1.07 -15.29 12.27
CA ALA A 348 1.99 -14.92 11.21
C ALA A 348 1.46 -13.75 10.35
N PRO A 349 2.32 -12.78 9.95
CA PRO A 349 3.78 -12.79 10.04
C PRO A 349 4.39 -12.28 11.36
N GLY A 350 3.59 -11.99 12.40
CA GLY A 350 4.10 -11.66 13.74
C GLY A 350 3.95 -10.21 14.18
N GLY A 351 3.25 -9.37 13.42
CA GLY A 351 3.15 -7.94 13.73
C GLY A 351 2.45 -7.65 15.07
N LYS A 352 1.43 -8.44 15.43
CA LYS A 352 0.74 -8.35 16.73
C LYS A 352 1.49 -9.11 17.82
N THR A 353 1.94 -10.32 17.51
CA THR A 353 2.76 -11.14 18.40
C THR A 353 3.96 -10.39 18.96
N THR A 354 4.74 -9.73 18.11
CA THR A 354 5.88 -8.91 18.55
C THR A 354 5.45 -7.64 19.28
N ALA A 355 4.31 -7.04 18.93
CA ALA A 355 3.76 -5.91 19.69
C ALA A 355 3.43 -6.33 21.13
N ILE A 356 2.80 -7.49 21.31
CA ILE A 356 2.47 -8.06 22.63
C ILE A 356 3.76 -8.30 23.43
N ALA A 357 4.76 -8.96 22.83
CA ALA A 357 6.04 -9.19 23.50
C ALA A 357 6.73 -7.88 23.95
N ILE A 358 6.70 -6.84 23.10
CA ILE A 358 7.25 -5.51 23.42
C ILE A 358 6.46 -4.82 24.54
N LEU A 359 5.13 -4.94 24.57
CA LEU A 359 4.29 -4.40 25.65
C LEU A 359 4.59 -5.08 26.99
N MET A 360 4.79 -6.39 26.98
CA MET A 360 5.21 -7.19 28.13
C MET A 360 6.69 -6.98 28.51
N LYS A 361 7.41 -6.08 27.84
CA LYS A 361 8.86 -5.84 28.02
C LYS A 361 9.71 -7.11 27.94
N ASP A 362 9.29 -8.04 27.08
CA ASP A 362 9.90 -9.36 26.90
C ASP A 362 9.94 -10.21 28.21
N GLU A 363 9.10 -9.87 29.20
CA GLU A 363 8.94 -10.61 30.45
C GLU A 363 7.61 -11.39 30.40
N GLY A 364 7.67 -12.72 30.36
CA GLY A 364 6.49 -13.60 30.25
C GLY A 364 6.65 -14.62 29.12
N GLU A 365 5.54 -15.05 28.52
CA GLU A 365 5.56 -16.01 27.40
C GLU A 365 4.45 -15.70 26.39
N VAL A 366 4.81 -15.59 25.11
CA VAL A 366 3.84 -15.41 24.00
C VAL A 366 3.88 -16.65 23.12
N ILE A 367 2.81 -17.43 23.13
CA ILE A 367 2.64 -18.59 22.26
C ILE A 367 2.07 -18.10 20.93
N ALA A 368 2.82 -18.27 19.85
CA ALA A 368 2.47 -17.84 18.50
C ALA A 368 2.17 -19.06 17.62
N ALA A 369 0.91 -19.24 17.25
CA ALA A 369 0.49 -20.34 16.40
C ALA A 369 0.10 -19.83 15.00
N ASP A 370 0.42 -20.62 13.97
CA ASP A 370 -0.11 -20.41 12.62
C ASP A 370 -0.13 -21.76 11.88
N ARG A 371 -1.08 -21.90 10.96
CA ARG A 371 -1.17 -23.10 10.13
C ARG A 371 -0.01 -23.22 9.15
N SER A 372 0.51 -22.09 8.66
CA SER A 372 1.53 -22.08 7.60
C SER A 372 2.94 -22.08 8.17
N HIS A 373 3.67 -23.17 7.93
CA HIS A 373 5.08 -23.29 8.31
C HIS A 373 5.94 -22.16 7.72
N ASN A 374 5.77 -21.86 6.43
CA ASN A 374 6.52 -20.80 5.75
C ASN A 374 6.27 -19.42 6.36
N LYS A 375 5.03 -19.13 6.79
CA LYS A 375 4.73 -17.85 7.45
C LYS A 375 5.28 -17.79 8.87
N LEU A 376 5.37 -18.91 9.58
CA LEU A 376 6.01 -18.96 10.89
C LEU A 376 7.52 -18.76 10.83
N ILE A 377 8.19 -19.25 9.78
CA ILE A 377 9.61 -18.94 9.54
C ILE A 377 9.81 -17.42 9.45
N LEU A 378 8.91 -16.70 8.77
CA LEU A 378 8.96 -15.24 8.71
C LEU A 378 8.78 -14.60 10.09
N LEU A 379 7.88 -15.12 10.92
CA LEU A 379 7.68 -14.65 12.29
C LEU A 379 8.94 -14.87 13.13
N ILE A 380 9.56 -16.05 13.07
CA ILE A 380 10.81 -16.37 13.79
C ILE A 380 11.93 -15.41 13.36
N HIS A 381 12.08 -15.20 12.05
CA HIS A 381 13.04 -14.23 11.55
C HIS A 381 12.76 -12.84 12.13
N TYR A 382 11.49 -12.42 12.11
CA TYR A 382 11.07 -11.14 12.65
C TYR A 382 11.37 -11.01 14.15
N SER A 383 11.02 -12.00 14.98
CA SER A 383 11.23 -11.97 16.43
C SER A 383 12.71 -11.90 16.82
N LEU A 384 13.59 -12.57 16.08
CA LEU A 384 15.04 -12.47 16.26
C LEU A 384 15.54 -11.04 15.99
N HIS A 385 15.04 -10.38 14.94
CA HIS A 385 15.40 -9.00 14.62
C HIS A 385 14.82 -8.00 15.62
N THR A 386 13.72 -8.33 16.32
CA THR A 386 13.10 -7.45 17.32
C THR A 386 13.71 -7.61 18.72
N ASN A 387 14.59 -8.59 18.94
CA ASN A 387 15.03 -9.06 20.27
C ASN A 387 13.85 -9.47 21.18
N ALA A 388 12.77 -10.02 20.62
CA ALA A 388 11.68 -10.57 21.42
C ALA A 388 11.93 -12.07 21.58
N VAL A 389 12.53 -12.48 22.71
CA VAL A 389 12.93 -13.87 22.94
C VAL A 389 11.86 -14.69 23.64
N ASN A 390 10.81 -14.07 24.18
CA ASN A 390 9.74 -14.75 24.88
C ASN A 390 8.65 -15.38 23.98
N ILE A 391 8.89 -15.47 22.67
CA ILE A 391 7.92 -15.96 21.68
C ILE A 391 8.17 -17.44 21.37
N ILE A 392 7.17 -18.29 21.62
CA ILE A 392 7.19 -19.73 21.29
C ILE A 392 6.32 -19.98 20.05
N CYS A 393 6.94 -20.37 18.94
CA CYS A 393 6.25 -20.61 17.67
C CYS A 393 5.75 -22.05 17.54
N ILE A 394 4.49 -22.23 17.17
CA ILE A 394 3.83 -23.54 17.09
C ILE A 394 3.13 -23.70 15.73
N THR A 395 3.39 -24.82 15.06
CA THR A 395 2.75 -25.18 13.77
C THR A 395 1.67 -26.24 14.00
N ASP A 396 0.81 -26.46 13.00
CA ASP A 396 -0.34 -27.39 13.00
C ASP A 396 -0.05 -28.77 13.66
N THR A 397 1.15 -29.32 13.43
CA THR A 397 1.56 -30.61 14.01
C THR A 397 1.65 -30.60 15.54
N TYR A 398 2.00 -29.45 16.14
CA TYR A 398 2.13 -29.27 17.58
C TYR A 398 0.91 -28.61 18.24
N ILE A 399 0.09 -27.86 17.49
CA ILE A 399 -1.15 -27.27 18.02
C ILE A 399 -2.09 -28.37 18.53
N SER A 400 -2.23 -29.44 17.75
CA SER A 400 -3.05 -30.60 18.15
C SER A 400 -2.49 -31.33 19.38
N MET A 401 -1.16 -31.39 19.54
CA MET A 401 -0.51 -32.00 20.71
C MET A 401 -0.60 -31.13 21.96
N LEU A 402 -0.46 -29.81 21.85
CA LEU A 402 -0.70 -28.90 22.97
C LEU A 402 -2.15 -28.98 23.43
N LEU A 403 -3.10 -28.87 22.51
CA LEU A 403 -4.52 -28.95 22.83
C LEU A 403 -4.87 -30.34 23.41
N ARG A 404 -4.28 -31.42 22.91
CA ARG A 404 -4.47 -32.78 23.47
C ARG A 404 -3.85 -32.93 24.85
N GLY A 405 -2.67 -32.38 25.12
CA GLY A 405 -2.07 -32.37 26.47
C GLY A 405 -2.92 -31.58 27.47
N TYR A 406 -3.54 -30.48 27.02
CA TYR A 406 -4.51 -29.72 27.82
C TYR A 406 -5.87 -30.43 28.00
N LEU A 407 -6.27 -31.30 27.07
CA LEU A 407 -7.53 -32.07 27.11
C LEU A 407 -7.38 -33.47 27.71
N SER A 408 -6.16 -33.99 27.87
CA SER A 408 -5.91 -35.28 28.53
C SER A 408 -5.76 -35.18 30.05
N GLU A 409 -5.78 -33.97 30.60
CA GLU A 409 -5.78 -33.70 32.04
C GLU A 409 -7.18 -33.31 32.58
N THR A 410 -8.23 -33.41 31.76
CA THR A 410 -9.64 -33.36 32.20
C THR A 410 -10.21 -34.76 32.27
#